data_AF-A0A4V1VF67-F1
#
_entry.id   AF-A0A4V1VF67-F1
#
_cell.length_a   1.000
_cell.length_b   1.000
_cell.length_c   1.000
_cell.angle_alpha   90.00
_cell.angle_beta   90.00
_cell.angle_gamma   90.00
#
_symmetry.space_group_name_H-M   'P 1'
#
loop_
_entity.id
_entity.type
_entity.pdbx_description
1 polymer ?
#
loop_
_entity_poly.entity_id
_entity_poly.type
_entity_poly.pdbx_seq_one_letter_code
_entity_poly.pdbx_strand_id
1 'polypeptide(L)'
;EERAATVIRTARSSVIKEAMDFSTGLLDPQGNLVAQGLCLPVHMGSFPPTLATVLKKFAGDIHPGDVFALNDPYEGAGLHLPDIFIFKPIYLENHLMGFAAAIGHQTDIGGRVAGGNACDNTEIYQEGLRIPPLKIVDRGRVVEAFFDILRINVRVPDTVIGDVRATIAACTRGERGLLALAQKHGAAAIAADMANLLDYSEALMRAELAAFPDGSWEFEDFLDDDGFSPDPIRILARIIKQGSSITVDFTGTSPQVKGSINLPIAMTQSCVYACLRSVMDLGLPTTSGFMRPIRVIAEAGSIVNPVHPAPVAARGLTSMRVTEAIWGALARMLPHKVFACGAQGDFGVTIA
;
A
#
# COMPACT_ATOMS: atom_id res chain seq x y z
N GLU A 1 3.95 -14.96 7.09
CA GLU A 1 2.82 -15.88 7.39
C GLU A 1 2.28 -15.75 8.81
N GLU A 2 3.05 -16.01 9.88
CA GLU A 2 2.53 -15.98 11.26
C GLU A 2 1.81 -14.69 11.66
N ARG A 3 2.28 -13.54 11.15
CA ARG A 3 1.66 -12.23 11.37
C ARG A 3 0.24 -12.19 10.79
N ALA A 4 0.05 -12.66 9.56
CA ALA A 4 -1.26 -12.70 8.92
C ALA A 4 -2.22 -13.64 9.65
N ALA A 5 -1.73 -14.81 10.07
CA ALA A 5 -2.52 -15.72 10.91
C ALA A 5 -2.92 -15.08 12.25
N THR A 6 -2.05 -14.25 12.83
CA THR A 6 -2.36 -13.50 14.06
C THR A 6 -3.47 -12.47 13.83
N VAL A 7 -3.41 -11.71 12.74
CA VAL A 7 -4.47 -10.76 12.36
C VAL A 7 -5.80 -11.48 12.23
N ILE A 8 -5.90 -12.51 11.39
CA ILE A 8 -7.16 -13.25 11.14
C ILE A 8 -7.75 -13.82 12.43
N ARG A 9 -6.92 -14.32 13.34
CA ARG A 9 -7.39 -14.95 14.59
C ARG A 9 -7.80 -13.96 15.67
N THR A 10 -7.35 -12.70 15.59
CA THR A 10 -7.56 -11.70 16.65
C THR A 10 -8.39 -10.50 16.22
N ALA A 11 -8.54 -10.29 14.91
CA ALA A 11 -9.45 -9.30 14.33
C ALA A 11 -10.91 -9.61 14.70
N ARG A 12 -11.70 -8.55 14.77
CA ARG A 12 -13.11 -8.57 15.14
C ARG A 12 -14.02 -8.33 13.95
N SER A 13 -13.60 -7.57 12.95
CA SER A 13 -14.40 -7.33 11.75
C SER A 13 -14.36 -8.49 10.75
N SER A 14 -15.46 -8.67 10.03
CA SER A 14 -15.49 -9.55 8.85
C SER A 14 -14.61 -9.02 7.72
N VAL A 15 -14.38 -7.71 7.64
CA VAL A 15 -13.50 -7.07 6.64
C VAL A 15 -12.08 -7.64 6.73
N ILE A 16 -11.50 -7.66 7.93
CA ILE A 16 -10.15 -8.18 8.13
C ILE A 16 -10.15 -9.71 8.25
N LYS A 17 -11.14 -10.29 8.93
CA LYS A 17 -11.14 -11.71 9.26
C LYS A 17 -11.53 -12.62 8.09
N GLU A 18 -12.58 -12.26 7.36
CA GLU A 18 -13.18 -13.09 6.32
C GLU A 18 -12.80 -12.58 4.92
N ALA A 19 -12.89 -11.27 4.68
CA ALA A 19 -12.49 -10.67 3.39
C ALA A 19 -10.97 -10.47 3.26
N MET A 20 -10.23 -10.61 4.37
CA MET A 20 -8.77 -10.53 4.42
C MET A 20 -8.21 -9.21 3.88
N ASP A 21 -8.93 -8.10 4.10
CA ASP A 21 -8.49 -6.77 3.70
C ASP A 21 -7.45 -6.18 4.67
N PHE A 22 -6.26 -6.77 4.63
CA PHE A 22 -5.09 -6.36 5.39
C PHE A 22 -3.80 -6.83 4.70
N SER A 23 -2.69 -6.16 5.01
CA SER A 23 -1.35 -6.62 4.59
C SER A 23 -0.35 -6.55 5.74
N THR A 24 0.74 -7.32 5.63
CA THR A 24 1.86 -7.25 6.59
C THR A 24 3.20 -7.19 5.86
N GLY A 25 4.17 -6.45 6.40
CA GLY A 25 5.48 -6.23 5.76
C GLY A 25 6.61 -6.09 6.79
N LEU A 26 7.78 -6.64 6.51
CA LEU A 26 9.01 -6.36 7.26
C LEU A 26 9.83 -5.38 6.43
N LEU A 27 10.33 -4.33 7.06
CA LEU A 27 11.13 -3.31 6.42
C LEU A 27 12.49 -3.21 7.10
N ASP A 28 13.53 -2.89 6.33
CA ASP A 28 14.87 -2.59 6.86
C ASP A 28 14.86 -1.24 7.63
N PRO A 29 15.97 -0.84 8.28
CA PRO A 29 16.05 0.42 9.02
C PRO A 29 15.83 1.67 8.17
N GLN A 30 16.04 1.59 6.85
CA GLN A 30 15.84 2.68 5.89
C GLN A 30 14.40 2.74 5.37
N GLY A 31 13.56 1.76 5.73
CA GLY A 31 12.17 1.66 5.33
C GLY A 31 11.95 1.01 3.97
N ASN A 32 12.91 0.21 3.48
CA ASN A 32 12.72 -0.64 2.32
C ASN A 32 12.02 -1.93 2.74
N LEU A 33 10.99 -2.35 2.00
CA LEU A 33 10.28 -3.60 2.24
C LEU A 33 11.18 -4.78 1.89
N VAL A 34 11.54 -5.61 2.88
CA VAL A 34 12.42 -6.78 2.69
C VAL A 34 11.65 -8.09 2.58
N ALA A 35 10.48 -8.17 3.24
CA ALA A 35 9.62 -9.35 3.16
C ALA A 35 8.15 -8.96 3.32
N GLN A 36 7.35 -9.43 2.38
CA GLN A 36 5.91 -9.23 2.37
C GLN A 36 5.20 -10.49 2.90
N GLY A 37 4.22 -10.32 3.80
CA GLY A 37 3.33 -11.41 4.22
C GLY A 37 2.14 -11.53 3.27
N LEU A 38 0.96 -11.89 3.82
CA LEU A 38 -0.29 -11.70 3.08
C LEU A 38 -0.36 -10.24 2.65
N CYS A 39 -0.66 -10.01 1.38
CA CYS A 39 -0.76 -8.66 0.85
C CYS A 39 -1.73 -8.59 -0.31
N LEU A 40 -2.68 -7.67 -0.20
CA LEU A 40 -3.49 -7.29 -1.34
C LEU A 40 -2.61 -6.58 -2.40
N PRO A 41 -2.84 -6.85 -3.70
CA PRO A 41 -2.10 -6.19 -4.77
C PRO A 41 -2.04 -4.66 -4.65
N VAL A 42 -3.15 -4.06 -4.22
CA VAL A 42 -3.29 -2.60 -4.01
C VAL A 42 -2.47 -2.05 -2.84
N HIS A 43 -1.93 -2.89 -1.97
CA HIS A 43 -1.05 -2.50 -0.86
C HIS A 43 0.44 -2.65 -1.19
N MET A 44 0.80 -3.28 -2.32
CA MET A 44 2.17 -3.73 -2.63
C MET A 44 3.22 -2.61 -2.56
N GLY A 45 2.87 -1.39 -2.96
CA GLY A 45 3.76 -0.22 -2.94
C GLY A 45 3.57 0.71 -1.73
N SER A 46 2.71 0.36 -0.77
CA SER A 46 2.23 1.34 0.21
C SER A 46 3.11 1.50 1.46
N PHE A 47 3.79 0.45 1.92
CA PHE A 47 4.56 0.53 3.17
C PHE A 47 5.77 1.47 3.10
N PRO A 48 6.66 1.42 2.08
CA PRO A 48 7.83 2.29 2.04
C PRO A 48 7.51 3.81 2.06
N PRO A 49 6.63 4.36 1.20
CA PRO A 49 6.33 5.79 1.24
C PRO A 49 5.66 6.20 2.55
N THR A 50 4.81 5.34 3.11
CA THR A 50 4.12 5.59 4.38
C THR A 50 5.12 5.63 5.55
N LEU A 51 6.02 4.66 5.65
CA LEU A 51 7.06 4.63 6.69
C LEU A 51 8.04 5.80 6.55
N ALA A 52 8.34 6.24 5.33
CA ALA A 52 9.19 7.40 5.11
C ALA A 52 8.63 8.68 5.78
N THR A 53 7.30 8.84 5.85
CA THR A 53 6.69 9.97 6.58
C THR A 53 6.90 9.88 8.09
N VAL A 54 6.83 8.68 8.67
CA VAL A 54 7.13 8.40 10.08
C VAL A 54 8.59 8.68 10.38
N LEU A 55 9.51 8.13 9.57
CA LEU A 55 10.96 8.35 9.71
C LEU A 55 11.32 9.83 9.64
N LYS A 56 10.69 10.58 8.71
CA LYS A 56 10.88 12.03 8.58
C LYS A 56 10.38 12.78 9.81
N LYS A 57 9.16 12.49 10.29
CA LYS A 57 8.54 13.22 11.41
C LYS A 57 9.23 12.94 12.75
N PHE A 58 9.65 11.70 12.98
CA PHE A 58 10.23 11.23 14.24
C PHE A 58 11.75 11.03 14.14
N ALA A 59 12.44 11.72 13.23
CA ALA A 59 13.88 11.63 13.09
C ALA A 59 14.57 11.94 14.43
N GLY A 60 15.28 10.94 14.99
CA GLY A 60 15.94 11.04 16.30
C GLY A 60 15.04 10.74 17.52
N ASP A 61 13.75 10.43 17.34
CA ASP A 61 12.78 10.13 18.39
C ASP A 61 12.01 8.80 18.09
N ILE A 62 12.75 7.79 17.67
CA ILE A 62 12.27 6.41 17.50
C ILE A 62 12.96 5.54 18.54
N HIS A 63 12.18 4.82 19.34
CA HIS A 63 12.67 4.08 20.49
C HIS A 63 12.11 2.66 20.57
N PRO A 64 12.81 1.75 21.28
CA PRO A 64 12.25 0.44 21.63
C PRO A 64 10.89 0.57 22.32
N GLY A 65 9.92 -0.20 21.87
CA GLY A 65 8.55 -0.20 22.41
C GLY A 65 7.61 0.87 21.85
N ASP A 66 8.08 1.73 20.94
CA ASP A 66 7.20 2.63 20.20
C ASP A 66 6.30 1.85 19.24
N VAL A 67 5.13 2.41 18.93
CA VAL A 67 4.26 1.98 17.84
C VAL A 67 3.66 3.22 17.19
N PHE A 68 3.77 3.31 15.87
CA PHE A 68 3.28 4.43 15.07
C PHE A 68 2.02 4.04 14.30
N ALA A 69 1.13 5.01 14.09
CA ALA A 69 -0.05 4.86 13.24
C ALA A 69 -0.29 6.06 12.32
N LEU A 70 -0.93 5.80 11.18
CA LEU A 70 -1.45 6.79 10.24
C LEU A 70 -2.43 6.17 9.24
N ASN A 71 -3.24 7.01 8.59
CA ASN A 71 -4.06 6.65 7.43
C ASN A 71 -4.11 7.74 6.35
N ASP A 72 -3.63 8.96 6.67
CA ASP A 72 -3.90 10.12 5.82
C ASP A 72 -3.15 10.04 4.47
N PRO A 73 -3.85 10.14 3.32
CA PRO A 73 -3.22 10.08 2.01
C PRO A 73 -2.27 11.24 1.71
N TYR A 74 -2.53 12.42 2.30
CA TYR A 74 -1.82 13.66 1.95
C TYR A 74 -0.63 13.96 2.87
N GLU A 75 -0.78 13.72 4.18
CA GLU A 75 0.26 13.89 5.20
C GLU A 75 1.10 12.63 5.40
N GLY A 76 0.52 11.45 5.11
CA GLY A 76 1.08 10.15 5.47
C GLY A 76 1.37 9.22 4.30
N ALA A 77 1.03 9.61 3.06
CA ALA A 77 1.05 8.72 1.89
C ALA A 77 0.17 7.46 2.05
N GLY A 78 -0.89 7.54 2.87
CA GLY A 78 -1.90 6.49 2.99
C GLY A 78 -2.71 6.27 1.71
N LEU A 79 -3.53 5.23 1.69
CA LEU A 79 -4.33 4.84 0.51
C LEU A 79 -5.74 5.43 0.54
N HIS A 80 -6.38 5.40 1.70
CA HIS A 80 -7.64 6.06 2.04
C HIS A 80 -7.84 5.96 3.56
N LEU A 81 -8.82 6.65 4.12
CA LEU A 81 -8.95 6.78 5.58
C LEU A 81 -9.25 5.45 6.31
N PRO A 82 -10.07 4.52 5.78
CA PRO A 82 -10.28 3.23 6.44
C PRO A 82 -9.01 2.39 6.64
N ASP A 83 -7.96 2.59 5.84
CA ASP A 83 -6.72 1.81 5.97
C ASP A 83 -5.78 2.43 7.02
N ILE A 84 -5.76 1.85 8.22
CA ILE A 84 -4.81 2.28 9.26
C ILE A 84 -3.52 1.45 9.13
N PHE A 85 -2.42 2.16 8.89
CA PHE A 85 -1.07 1.61 8.93
C PHE A 85 -0.54 1.62 10.35
N ILE A 86 0.17 0.55 10.72
CA ILE A 86 0.87 0.37 11.98
C ILE A 86 2.33 0.04 11.69
N PHE A 87 3.25 0.77 12.31
CA PHE A 87 4.68 0.48 12.27
C PHE A 87 5.24 0.30 13.68
N LYS A 88 5.97 -0.79 13.88
CA LYS A 88 6.68 -1.07 15.12
C LYS A 88 8.18 -1.19 14.82
N PRO A 89 9.05 -0.30 15.33
CA PRO A 89 10.49 -0.48 15.23
C PRO A 89 10.93 -1.72 16.01
N ILE A 90 11.90 -2.44 15.46
CA ILE A 90 12.46 -3.65 16.04
C ILE A 90 13.90 -3.34 16.45
N TYR A 91 14.16 -3.38 17.75
CA TYR A 91 15.49 -3.15 18.31
C TYR A 91 16.07 -4.44 18.86
N LEU A 92 17.33 -4.71 18.51
CA LEU A 92 18.16 -5.63 19.27
C LEU A 92 19.14 -4.78 20.08
N GLU A 93 18.99 -4.81 21.41
CA GLU A 93 19.67 -3.88 22.32
C GLU A 93 19.38 -2.41 21.91
N ASN A 94 20.40 -1.66 21.52
CA ASN A 94 20.28 -0.27 21.07
C ASN A 94 20.37 -0.11 19.55
N HIS A 95 20.37 -1.22 18.79
CA HIS A 95 20.47 -1.20 17.34
C HIS A 95 19.11 -1.41 16.68
N LEU A 96 18.69 -0.47 15.83
CA LEU A 96 17.48 -0.58 15.03
C LEU A 96 17.71 -1.60 13.91
N MET A 97 17.02 -2.74 13.99
CA MET A 97 17.09 -3.82 13.02
C MET A 97 16.15 -3.61 11.82
N GLY A 98 15.10 -2.82 12.00
CA GLY A 98 14.07 -2.59 10.98
C GLY A 98 12.70 -2.34 11.60
N PHE A 99 11.64 -2.53 10.82
CA PHE A 99 10.26 -2.29 11.24
C PHE A 99 9.35 -3.47 10.88
N ALA A 100 8.46 -3.83 11.79
CA ALA A 100 7.28 -4.61 11.45
C ALA A 100 6.14 -3.66 11.08
N ALA A 101 5.53 -3.91 9.93
CA ALA A 101 4.39 -3.16 9.44
C ALA A 101 3.15 -4.05 9.27
N ALA A 102 1.99 -3.43 9.49
CA ALA A 102 0.68 -3.97 9.16
C ALA A 102 -0.21 -2.81 8.67
N ILE A 103 -1.12 -3.12 7.76
CA ILE A 103 -2.21 -2.24 7.32
C ILE A 103 -3.49 -3.05 7.49
N GLY A 104 -4.55 -2.45 8.03
CA GLY A 104 -5.85 -3.11 8.16
C GLY A 104 -6.98 -2.16 7.83
N HIS A 105 -7.88 -2.60 6.95
CA HIS A 105 -9.06 -1.83 6.57
C HIS A 105 -10.10 -1.87 7.69
N GLN A 106 -10.37 -0.70 8.27
CA GLN A 106 -11.32 -0.55 9.36
C GLN A 106 -12.76 -0.54 8.84
N THR A 107 -13.67 -1.22 9.54
CA THR A 107 -15.10 -1.26 9.15
C THR A 107 -15.77 0.11 9.15
N ASP A 108 -15.26 1.07 9.91
CA ASP A 108 -15.74 2.45 9.94
C ASP A 108 -14.61 3.39 10.37
N ILE A 109 -14.59 4.60 9.83
CA ILE A 109 -13.62 5.65 10.18
C ILE A 109 -14.30 7.00 10.47
N GLY A 110 -15.61 7.02 10.73
CA GLY A 110 -16.31 8.26 11.10
C GLY A 110 -16.67 9.20 9.95
N GLY A 111 -16.63 8.73 8.71
CA GLY A 111 -17.06 9.53 7.55
C GLY A 111 -18.55 9.84 7.56
N ARG A 112 -19.01 10.69 6.63
CA ARG A 112 -20.41 11.12 6.48
C ARG A 112 -21.38 9.94 6.40
N VAL A 113 -20.99 8.85 5.74
CA VAL A 113 -21.75 7.59 5.67
C VAL A 113 -21.08 6.49 6.49
N ALA A 114 -21.84 5.45 6.85
CA ALA A 114 -21.30 4.26 7.49
C ALA A 114 -20.24 3.60 6.59
N GLY A 115 -19.10 3.22 7.17
CA GLY A 115 -17.95 2.69 6.43
C GLY A 115 -17.02 3.74 5.83
N GLY A 116 -17.45 5.00 5.76
CA GLY A 116 -16.63 6.10 5.24
C GLY A 116 -16.44 6.12 3.72
N ASN A 117 -17.12 5.24 2.98
CA ASN A 117 -16.92 5.06 1.54
C ASN A 117 -18.12 5.54 0.69
N ALA A 118 -18.26 6.87 0.54
CA ALA A 118 -19.31 7.49 -0.27
C ALA A 118 -18.73 8.15 -1.52
N CYS A 119 -19.18 7.74 -2.71
CA CYS A 119 -18.73 8.26 -4.01
C CYS A 119 -19.00 9.76 -4.21
N ASP A 120 -20.02 10.30 -3.55
CA ASP A 120 -20.47 11.69 -3.63
C ASP A 120 -19.80 12.60 -2.58
N ASN A 121 -18.77 12.14 -1.86
CA ASN A 121 -17.92 13.06 -1.10
C ASN A 121 -17.17 13.98 -2.09
N THR A 122 -17.06 15.26 -1.72
CA THR A 122 -16.42 16.33 -2.49
C THR A 122 -15.11 16.82 -1.89
N GLU A 123 -14.83 16.43 -0.65
CA GLU A 123 -13.59 16.75 0.06
C GLU A 123 -13.23 15.64 1.06
N ILE A 124 -11.94 15.43 1.28
CA ILE A 124 -11.40 14.40 2.19
C ILE A 124 -11.98 14.48 3.61
N TYR A 125 -12.39 15.67 4.05
CA TYR A 125 -12.95 15.89 5.38
C TYR A 125 -14.29 15.20 5.60
N GLN A 126 -15.01 14.87 4.53
CA GLN A 126 -16.27 14.12 4.58
C GLN A 126 -16.04 12.61 4.72
N GLU A 127 -14.81 12.13 4.56
CA GLU A 127 -14.47 10.70 4.55
C GLU A 127 -14.21 10.13 5.94
N GLY A 128 -13.97 11.01 6.93
CA GLY A 128 -13.84 10.63 8.33
C GLY A 128 -12.51 11.07 8.96
N LEU A 129 -12.07 10.29 9.95
CA LEU A 129 -10.92 10.62 10.78
C LEU A 129 -9.62 10.50 9.99
N ARG A 130 -8.96 11.65 9.81
CA ARG A 130 -7.61 11.76 9.25
C ARG A 130 -6.59 11.63 10.37
N ILE A 131 -5.74 10.62 10.29
CA ILE A 131 -4.70 10.28 11.26
C ILE A 131 -3.33 10.59 10.61
N PRO A 132 -2.68 11.71 10.99
CA PRO A 132 -1.32 11.98 10.55
C PRO A 132 -0.33 11.01 11.22
N PRO A 133 0.93 10.90 10.76
CA PRO A 133 1.93 10.07 11.43
C PRO A 133 2.04 10.42 12.92
N LEU A 134 1.69 9.49 13.81
CA LEU A 134 1.73 9.70 15.26
C LEU A 134 2.12 8.45 16.04
N LYS A 135 2.58 8.61 17.29
CA LYS A 135 2.80 7.50 18.24
C LYS A 135 1.46 7.11 18.87
N ILE A 136 1.13 5.82 18.84
CA ILE A 136 0.00 5.22 19.57
C ILE A 136 0.45 4.40 20.78
N VAL A 137 1.74 4.05 20.82
CA VAL A 137 2.45 3.55 21.99
C VAL A 137 3.80 4.29 22.04
N ASP A 138 4.12 4.90 23.18
CA ASP A 138 5.36 5.63 23.43
C ASP A 138 6.18 4.86 24.47
N ARG A 139 7.29 4.26 24.04
CA ARG A 139 8.20 3.45 24.88
C ARG A 139 7.46 2.42 25.74
N GLY A 140 6.52 1.70 25.13
CA GLY A 140 5.69 0.69 25.78
C GLY A 140 4.47 1.21 26.56
N ARG A 141 4.25 2.52 26.61
CA ARG A 141 3.05 3.14 27.22
C ARG A 141 2.02 3.47 26.16
N VAL A 142 0.82 2.93 26.31
CA VAL A 142 -0.30 3.21 25.38
C VAL A 142 -0.68 4.68 25.45
N VAL A 143 -0.85 5.31 24.28
CA VAL A 143 -1.34 6.69 24.17
C VAL A 143 -2.88 6.65 24.17
N GLU A 144 -3.48 6.64 25.36
CA GLU A 144 -4.95 6.49 25.52
C GLU A 144 -5.75 7.53 24.75
N ALA A 145 -5.23 8.77 24.64
CA ALA A 145 -5.87 9.84 23.88
C ALA A 145 -6.16 9.47 22.41
N PHE A 146 -5.29 8.67 21.77
CA PHE A 146 -5.54 8.19 20.40
C PHE A 146 -6.77 7.28 20.36
N PHE A 147 -6.85 6.32 21.29
CA PHE A 147 -7.96 5.37 21.36
C PHE A 147 -9.27 6.04 21.80
N ASP A 148 -9.21 7.07 22.63
CA ASP A 148 -10.38 7.86 23.03
C ASP A 148 -10.93 8.68 21.86
N ILE A 149 -10.06 9.35 21.08
CA ILE A 149 -10.47 10.03 19.85
C ILE A 149 -11.09 9.03 18.87
N LEU A 150 -10.44 7.89 18.63
CA LEU A 150 -10.98 6.87 17.73
C LEU A 150 -12.35 6.36 18.21
N ARG A 151 -12.49 6.09 19.51
CA ARG A 151 -13.72 5.56 20.11
C ARG A 151 -14.95 6.43 19.88
N ILE A 152 -14.81 7.76 20.01
CA ILE A 152 -15.94 8.68 19.87
C ILE A 152 -16.23 9.06 18.42
N ASN A 153 -15.29 8.81 17.50
CA ASN A 153 -15.41 9.21 16.10
C ASN A 153 -15.81 8.07 15.16
N VAL A 154 -15.97 6.83 15.63
CA VAL A 154 -16.39 5.70 14.78
C VAL A 154 -17.68 5.06 15.28
N ARG A 155 -18.46 4.47 14.36
CA ARG A 155 -19.78 3.89 14.65
C ARG A 155 -19.70 2.54 15.39
N VAL A 156 -18.61 1.80 15.18
CA VAL A 156 -18.38 0.46 15.75
C VAL A 156 -17.05 0.40 16.52
N PRO A 157 -16.91 1.15 17.62
CA PRO A 157 -15.63 1.39 18.28
C PRO A 157 -14.98 0.13 18.83
N ASP A 158 -15.74 -0.80 19.40
CA ASP A 158 -15.20 -2.05 19.92
C ASP A 158 -14.60 -2.95 18.83
N THR A 159 -15.16 -2.88 17.62
CA THR A 159 -14.65 -3.60 16.44
C THR A 159 -13.37 -2.94 15.94
N VAL A 160 -13.43 -1.63 15.65
CA VAL A 160 -12.30 -0.86 15.11
C VAL A 160 -11.10 -0.86 16.06
N ILE A 161 -11.30 -0.61 17.36
CA ILE A 161 -10.21 -0.66 18.34
C ILE A 161 -9.66 -2.08 18.46
N GLY A 162 -10.51 -3.10 18.35
CA GLY A 162 -10.07 -4.50 18.32
C GLY A 162 -9.17 -4.80 17.13
N ASP A 163 -9.53 -4.33 15.95
CA ASP A 163 -8.77 -4.51 14.70
C ASP A 163 -7.44 -3.74 14.72
N VAL A 164 -7.42 -2.51 15.24
CA VAL A 164 -6.16 -1.78 15.50
C VAL A 164 -5.27 -2.56 16.47
N ARG A 165 -5.82 -3.11 17.55
CA ARG A 165 -5.03 -3.95 18.47
C ARG A 165 -4.52 -5.25 17.80
N ALA A 166 -5.31 -5.85 16.91
CA ALA A 166 -4.91 -7.04 16.16
C ALA A 166 -3.71 -6.77 15.25
N THR A 167 -3.69 -5.62 14.55
CA THR A 167 -2.56 -5.22 13.71
C THR A 167 -1.30 -4.88 14.54
N ILE A 168 -1.43 -4.25 15.72
CA ILE A 168 -0.33 -4.08 16.68
C ILE A 168 0.24 -5.44 17.14
N ALA A 169 -0.64 -6.41 17.43
CA ALA A 169 -0.24 -7.76 17.83
C ALA A 169 0.52 -8.47 16.70
N ALA A 170 0.09 -8.30 15.45
CA ALA A 170 0.79 -8.82 14.28
C ALA A 170 2.20 -8.22 14.13
N CYS A 171 2.36 -6.91 14.35
CA CYS A 171 3.68 -6.29 14.36
C CYS A 171 4.57 -6.82 15.49
N THR A 172 4.00 -7.05 16.68
CA THR A 172 4.71 -7.67 17.81
C THR A 172 5.15 -9.11 17.52
N ARG A 173 4.39 -9.87 16.73
CA ARG A 173 4.83 -11.18 16.23
C ARG A 173 5.97 -11.06 15.24
N GLY A 174 5.95 -10.06 14.37
CA GLY A 174 7.05 -9.75 13.45
C GLY A 174 8.35 -9.44 14.16
N GLU A 175 8.28 -8.58 15.18
CA GLU A 175 9.40 -8.26 16.08
C GLU A 175 10.02 -9.53 16.68
N ARG A 176 9.21 -10.39 17.31
CA ARG A 176 9.69 -11.64 17.91
C ARG A 176 10.39 -12.55 16.89
N GLY A 177 9.83 -12.68 15.69
CA GLY A 177 10.41 -13.49 14.63
C GLY A 177 11.78 -12.96 14.18
N LEU A 178 11.89 -11.65 13.94
CA LEU A 178 13.15 -11.04 13.53
C LEU A 178 14.21 -11.11 14.63
N LEU A 179 13.84 -10.87 15.88
CA LEU A 179 14.76 -10.97 17.01
C LEU A 179 15.25 -12.41 17.22
N ALA A 180 14.40 -13.42 17.05
CA ALA A 180 14.82 -14.82 17.12
C ALA A 180 15.83 -15.17 16.02
N LEU A 181 15.63 -14.67 14.79
CA LEU A 181 16.60 -14.83 13.70
C LEU A 181 17.93 -14.12 14.03
N ALA A 182 17.87 -12.88 14.52
CA ALA A 182 19.05 -12.10 14.86
C ALA A 182 19.83 -12.71 16.04
N GLN A 183 19.16 -13.29 17.04
CA GLN A 183 19.79 -13.99 18.15
C GLN A 183 20.48 -15.28 17.70
N LYS A 184 19.90 -15.99 16.73
CA LYS A 184 20.45 -17.25 16.22
C LYS A 184 21.60 -17.06 15.23
N HIS A 185 21.48 -16.07 14.35
CA HIS A 185 22.39 -15.87 13.21
C HIS A 185 23.29 -14.64 13.33
N GLY A 186 23.03 -13.77 14.30
CA GLY A 186 23.74 -12.51 14.52
C GLY A 186 23.10 -11.33 13.77
N ALA A 187 23.07 -10.17 14.42
CA ALA A 187 22.46 -8.95 13.88
C ALA A 187 23.06 -8.50 12.55
N ALA A 188 24.40 -8.51 12.47
CA ALA A 188 25.13 -8.08 11.27
C ALA A 188 24.84 -8.98 10.07
N ALA A 189 24.70 -10.30 10.29
CA ALA A 189 24.35 -11.24 9.23
C ALA A 189 22.92 -10.98 8.72
N ILE A 190 21.95 -10.79 9.62
CA ILE A 190 20.57 -10.48 9.24
C ILE A 190 20.47 -9.15 8.47
N ALA A 191 21.21 -8.12 8.90
CA ALA A 191 21.24 -6.84 8.18
C ALA A 191 21.84 -7.00 6.77
N ALA A 192 22.92 -7.78 6.63
CA ALA A 192 23.50 -8.10 5.33
C ALA A 192 22.52 -8.90 4.45
N ASP A 193 21.82 -9.89 5.02
CA ASP A 193 20.82 -10.69 4.29
C ASP A 193 19.65 -9.85 3.80
N MET A 194 19.17 -8.88 4.60
CA MET A 194 18.16 -7.93 4.16
C MET A 194 18.62 -7.12 2.94
N ALA A 195 19.83 -6.57 2.98
CA ALA A 195 20.40 -5.83 1.86
C ALA A 195 20.57 -6.73 0.62
N ASN A 196 21.09 -7.95 0.81
CA ASN A 196 21.26 -8.95 -0.25
C ASN A 196 19.93 -9.33 -0.89
N LEU A 197 18.84 -9.47 -0.12
CA LEU A 197 17.51 -9.78 -0.64
C LEU A 197 16.97 -8.66 -1.54
N LEU A 198 17.19 -7.40 -1.15
CA LEU A 198 16.81 -6.25 -1.96
C LEU A 198 17.58 -6.27 -3.29
N ASP A 199 18.91 -6.39 -3.25
CA ASP A 199 19.76 -6.41 -4.45
C ASP A 199 19.48 -7.63 -5.34
N TYR A 200 19.23 -8.79 -4.73
CA TYR A 200 18.87 -10.01 -5.44
C TYR A 200 17.53 -9.87 -6.17
N SER A 201 16.49 -9.35 -5.52
CA SER A 201 15.20 -9.12 -6.16
C SER A 201 15.26 -8.07 -7.28
N GLU A 202 16.11 -7.05 -7.14
CA GLU A 202 16.39 -6.10 -8.23
C GLU A 202 17.04 -6.80 -9.41
N ALA A 203 18.08 -7.61 -9.17
CA ALA A 203 18.79 -8.35 -10.21
C ALA A 203 17.84 -9.28 -10.98
N LEU A 204 16.97 -10.02 -10.28
CA LEU A 204 15.96 -10.88 -10.89
C LEU A 204 14.96 -10.06 -11.72
N MET A 205 14.44 -8.96 -11.18
CA MET A 205 13.51 -8.10 -11.91
C MET A 205 14.14 -7.52 -13.17
N ARG A 206 15.39 -7.07 -13.09
CA ARG A 206 16.14 -6.55 -14.24
C ARG A 206 16.38 -7.62 -15.30
N ALA A 207 16.62 -8.87 -14.90
CA ALA A 207 16.77 -9.99 -15.82
C ALA A 207 15.45 -10.32 -16.54
N GLU A 208 14.32 -10.37 -15.82
CA GLU A 208 12.98 -10.54 -16.40
C GLU A 208 12.67 -9.42 -17.40
N LEU A 209 12.90 -8.16 -17.00
CA LEU A 209 12.71 -7.02 -17.88
C LEU A 209 13.61 -7.08 -19.12
N ALA A 210 14.87 -7.51 -19.00
CA ALA A 210 15.76 -7.62 -20.15
C ALA A 210 15.22 -8.59 -21.24
N ALA A 211 14.45 -9.61 -20.85
CA ALA A 211 13.83 -10.56 -21.77
C ALA A 211 12.58 -10.02 -22.49
N PHE A 212 11.99 -8.93 -22.00
CA PHE A 212 10.85 -8.29 -22.65
C PHE A 212 11.28 -7.51 -23.90
N PRO A 213 10.38 -7.24 -24.87
CA PRO A 213 10.72 -6.39 -26.01
C PRO A 213 10.93 -4.92 -25.58
N ASP A 214 11.91 -4.24 -26.18
CA ASP A 214 12.05 -2.78 -26.11
C ASP A 214 11.00 -2.10 -26.97
N GLY A 215 10.43 -1.00 -26.48
CA GLY A 215 9.39 -0.25 -27.19
C GLY A 215 8.49 0.56 -26.29
N SER A 216 7.41 1.08 -26.89
CA SER A 216 6.36 1.80 -26.19
C SER A 216 4.98 1.29 -26.61
N TRP A 217 4.14 1.01 -25.63
CA TRP A 217 2.77 0.54 -25.81
C TRP A 217 1.85 1.34 -24.92
N GLU A 218 0.75 1.81 -25.48
CA GLU A 218 -0.26 2.55 -24.73
C GLU A 218 -1.61 1.88 -24.83
N PHE A 219 -2.44 2.11 -23.83
CA PHE A 219 -3.84 1.73 -23.81
C PHE A 219 -4.60 2.77 -22.99
N GLU A 220 -5.79 3.11 -23.46
CA GLU A 220 -6.70 4.01 -22.76
C GLU A 220 -8.00 3.30 -22.46
N ASP A 221 -8.59 3.70 -21.34
CA ASP A 221 -9.90 3.24 -20.90
C ASP A 221 -10.58 4.37 -20.12
N PHE A 222 -11.86 4.20 -19.79
CA PHE A 222 -12.68 5.26 -19.23
C PHE A 222 -13.48 4.78 -18.01
N LEU A 223 -13.60 5.65 -17.01
CA LEU A 223 -14.74 5.59 -16.08
C LEU A 223 -15.88 6.43 -16.64
N ASP A 224 -17.12 6.05 -16.33
CA ASP A 224 -18.32 6.72 -16.85
C ASP A 224 -18.43 8.17 -16.35
N ASP A 225 -18.54 8.38 -15.04
CA ASP A 225 -18.58 9.71 -14.43
C ASP A 225 -18.18 9.66 -12.93
N ASP A 226 -18.15 10.84 -12.28
CA ASP A 226 -17.92 11.01 -10.84
C ASP A 226 -19.21 11.35 -10.05
N GLY A 227 -20.38 11.28 -10.69
CA GLY A 227 -21.67 11.70 -10.14
C GLY A 227 -21.92 13.22 -10.13
N PHE A 228 -20.97 14.04 -10.60
CA PHE A 228 -21.11 15.51 -10.67
C PHE A 228 -21.03 16.07 -12.09
N SER A 229 -20.31 15.41 -13.00
CA SER A 229 -20.30 15.72 -14.43
C SER A 229 -20.59 14.46 -15.23
N PRO A 230 -21.40 14.49 -16.31
CA PRO A 230 -21.62 13.32 -17.18
C PRO A 230 -20.44 13.01 -18.11
N ASP A 231 -19.33 13.75 -18.02
CA ASP A 231 -18.18 13.58 -18.89
C ASP A 231 -17.36 12.33 -18.50
N PRO A 232 -16.98 11.48 -19.49
CA PRO A 232 -16.15 10.31 -19.22
C PRO A 232 -14.77 10.69 -18.73
N ILE A 233 -14.26 9.90 -17.78
CA ILE A 233 -12.98 10.14 -17.12
C ILE A 233 -11.95 9.20 -17.72
N ARG A 234 -11.04 9.77 -18.50
CA ARG A 234 -10.00 9.02 -19.23
C ARG A 234 -8.88 8.58 -18.31
N ILE A 235 -8.48 7.32 -18.42
CA ILE A 235 -7.26 6.75 -17.89
C ILE A 235 -6.37 6.34 -19.07
N LEU A 236 -5.16 6.86 -19.15
CA LEU A 236 -4.18 6.51 -20.17
C LEU A 236 -2.94 5.92 -19.52
N ALA A 237 -2.60 4.68 -19.86
CA ALA A 237 -1.36 4.04 -19.40
C ALA A 237 -0.44 3.80 -20.59
N ARG A 238 0.78 4.35 -20.53
CA ARG A 238 1.85 4.10 -21.49
C ARG A 238 2.99 3.36 -20.82
N ILE A 239 3.32 2.18 -21.33
CA ILE A 239 4.48 1.41 -20.92
C ILE A 239 5.63 1.71 -21.87
N ILE A 240 6.77 2.12 -21.32
CA ILE A 240 8.01 2.38 -22.05
C ILE A 240 9.07 1.44 -21.47
N LYS A 241 9.46 0.44 -22.25
CA LYS A 241 10.46 -0.56 -21.86
C LYS A 241 11.76 -0.31 -22.60
N GLN A 242 12.85 -0.14 -21.85
CA GLN A 242 14.19 0.03 -22.40
C GLN A 242 15.22 -0.79 -21.60
N GLY A 243 15.87 -1.75 -22.27
CA GLY A 243 16.85 -2.63 -21.64
C GLY A 243 16.26 -3.37 -20.44
N SER A 244 16.79 -3.10 -19.25
CA SER A 244 16.37 -3.70 -17.97
C SER A 244 15.58 -2.73 -17.06
N SER A 245 14.96 -1.70 -17.64
CA SER A 245 14.13 -0.73 -16.92
C SER A 245 12.80 -0.51 -17.64
N ILE A 246 11.78 -0.14 -16.88
CA ILE A 246 10.43 0.08 -17.38
C ILE A 246 9.84 1.35 -16.77
N THR A 247 9.19 2.17 -17.58
CA THR A 247 8.42 3.34 -17.13
C THR A 247 6.95 3.11 -17.45
N VAL A 248 6.08 3.35 -16.47
CA VAL A 248 4.64 3.45 -16.66
C VAL A 248 4.24 4.91 -16.52
N ASP A 249 3.78 5.50 -17.61
CA ASP A 249 3.47 6.91 -17.76
C ASP A 249 1.97 7.12 -17.93
N PHE A 250 1.39 7.90 -17.02
CA PHE A 250 -0.02 8.27 -16.99
C PHE A 250 -0.31 9.66 -17.56
N THR A 251 0.68 10.34 -18.16
CA THR A 251 0.50 11.65 -18.79
C THR A 251 -0.62 11.62 -19.82
N GLY A 252 -1.60 12.52 -19.70
CA GLY A 252 -2.81 12.56 -20.53
C GLY A 252 -4.03 11.85 -19.94
N THR A 253 -3.90 11.30 -18.73
CA THR A 253 -5.03 10.91 -17.86
C THR A 253 -5.80 12.14 -17.38
N SER A 254 -7.11 12.00 -17.16
CA SER A 254 -7.97 13.11 -16.74
C SER A 254 -7.50 13.81 -15.44
N PRO A 255 -7.80 15.11 -15.29
CA PRO A 255 -7.64 15.82 -14.02
C PRO A 255 -8.38 15.10 -12.88
N GLN A 256 -7.97 15.35 -11.64
CA GLN A 256 -8.70 14.91 -10.46
C GLN A 256 -10.15 15.42 -10.53
N VAL A 257 -11.08 14.61 -10.05
CA VAL A 257 -12.51 14.85 -10.14
C VAL A 257 -13.08 15.27 -8.80
N LYS A 258 -14.34 15.74 -8.82
CA LYS A 258 -14.99 16.24 -7.61
C LYS A 258 -15.42 15.10 -6.70
N GLY A 259 -15.95 14.01 -7.28
CA GLY A 259 -16.33 12.81 -6.54
C GLY A 259 -15.15 12.05 -5.94
N SER A 260 -15.43 11.13 -5.01
CA SER A 260 -14.41 10.45 -4.18
C SER A 260 -13.68 9.30 -4.86
N ILE A 261 -13.64 9.28 -6.19
CA ILE A 261 -13.01 8.23 -6.99
C ILE A 261 -11.55 8.57 -7.32
N ASN A 262 -10.98 9.64 -6.76
CA ASN A 262 -9.57 9.96 -6.96
C ASN A 262 -8.66 8.91 -6.33
N LEU A 263 -7.57 8.56 -7.01
CA LEU A 263 -6.65 7.48 -6.65
C LEU A 263 -5.30 8.06 -6.19
N PRO A 264 -4.97 7.99 -4.88
CA PRO A 264 -3.68 8.44 -4.38
C PRO A 264 -2.48 7.78 -5.07
N ILE A 265 -1.39 8.53 -5.24
CA ILE A 265 -0.20 8.08 -5.97
C ILE A 265 0.37 6.75 -5.45
N ALA A 266 0.33 6.51 -4.13
CA ALA A 266 0.79 5.26 -3.53
C ALA A 266 -0.02 4.05 -4.02
N MET A 267 -1.33 4.22 -4.27
CA MET A 267 -2.18 3.18 -4.83
C MET A 267 -1.96 3.04 -6.34
N THR A 268 -1.78 4.13 -7.07
CA THR A 268 -1.39 4.11 -8.50
C THR A 268 -0.08 3.32 -8.71
N GLN A 269 0.93 3.58 -7.88
CA GLN A 269 2.17 2.81 -7.88
C GLN A 269 1.94 1.33 -7.55
N SER A 270 1.09 1.04 -6.56
CA SER A 270 0.74 -0.34 -6.21
C SER A 270 0.04 -1.08 -7.36
N CYS A 271 -0.86 -0.43 -8.10
CA CYS A 271 -1.45 -0.97 -9.33
C CYS A 271 -0.36 -1.34 -10.36
N VAL A 272 0.61 -0.44 -10.60
CA VAL A 272 1.74 -0.71 -11.51
C VAL A 272 2.56 -1.92 -11.04
N TYR A 273 2.95 -1.95 -9.77
CA TYR A 273 3.74 -3.03 -9.20
C TYR A 273 3.00 -4.37 -9.28
N ALA A 274 1.72 -4.40 -8.96
CA ALA A 274 0.88 -5.59 -9.05
C ALA A 274 0.76 -6.10 -10.50
N CYS A 275 0.47 -5.21 -11.46
CA CYS A 275 0.32 -5.59 -12.86
C CYS A 275 1.63 -6.14 -13.42
N LEU A 276 2.76 -5.49 -13.13
CA LEU A 276 4.07 -5.99 -13.54
C LEU A 276 4.38 -7.32 -12.85
N ARG A 277 4.19 -7.43 -11.54
CA ARG A 277 4.43 -8.67 -10.80
C ARG A 277 3.62 -9.86 -11.33
N SER A 278 2.41 -9.61 -11.85
CA SER A 278 1.52 -10.64 -12.40
C SER A 278 2.02 -11.28 -13.70
N VAL A 279 2.98 -10.65 -14.40
CA VAL A 279 3.53 -11.17 -15.67
C VAL A 279 4.99 -11.64 -15.57
N MET A 280 5.54 -11.62 -14.35
CA MET A 280 6.89 -12.09 -14.02
C MET A 280 6.86 -13.51 -13.44
N ASP A 281 8.04 -14.13 -13.37
CA ASP A 281 8.23 -15.41 -12.67
C ASP A 281 7.68 -15.40 -11.22
N LEU A 282 7.06 -16.52 -10.82
CA LEU A 282 6.47 -16.67 -9.48
C LEU A 282 7.52 -16.69 -8.37
N GLY A 283 8.75 -17.13 -8.66
CA GLY A 283 9.86 -17.17 -7.71
C GLY A 283 10.47 -15.80 -7.40
N LEU A 284 10.08 -14.74 -8.12
CA LEU A 284 10.60 -13.38 -7.89
C LEU A 284 10.12 -12.83 -6.53
N PRO A 285 11.03 -12.50 -5.60
CA PRO A 285 10.65 -11.93 -4.31
C PRO A 285 10.09 -10.51 -4.44
N THR A 286 8.89 -10.28 -3.89
CA THR A 286 8.24 -8.96 -3.88
C THR A 286 8.80 -8.10 -2.74
N THR A 287 9.97 -7.48 -2.99
CA THR A 287 10.63 -6.54 -2.06
C THR A 287 10.71 -5.14 -2.68
N SER A 288 11.21 -4.14 -1.96
CA SER A 288 11.52 -2.84 -2.57
C SER A 288 12.57 -2.92 -3.68
N GLY A 289 13.42 -3.95 -3.72
CA GLY A 289 14.37 -4.16 -4.81
C GLY A 289 13.70 -4.43 -6.15
N PHE A 290 12.60 -5.19 -6.16
CA PHE A 290 11.73 -5.38 -7.34
C PHE A 290 11.19 -4.06 -7.90
N MET A 291 11.01 -3.04 -7.06
CA MET A 291 10.45 -1.74 -7.48
C MET A 291 11.50 -0.81 -8.10
N ARG A 292 12.80 -1.01 -7.82
CA ARG A 292 13.89 -0.11 -8.26
C ARG A 292 14.00 0.10 -9.78
N PRO A 293 13.79 -0.89 -10.66
CA PRO A 293 13.84 -0.68 -12.11
C PRO A 293 12.53 -0.12 -12.70
N ILE A 294 11.53 0.18 -11.87
CA ILE A 294 10.20 0.63 -12.28
C ILE A 294 10.04 2.11 -11.97
N ARG A 295 9.80 2.91 -13.00
CA ARG A 295 9.46 4.33 -12.87
C ARG A 295 7.96 4.53 -13.11
N VAL A 296 7.30 5.29 -12.24
CA VAL A 296 5.89 5.69 -12.42
C VAL A 296 5.84 7.21 -12.62
N ILE A 297 5.14 7.66 -13.67
CA ILE A 297 4.91 9.08 -13.95
C ILE A 297 3.40 9.31 -13.86
N ALA A 298 3.00 10.22 -12.98
CA ALA A 298 1.61 10.66 -12.82
C ALA A 298 1.60 12.14 -12.42
N GLU A 299 0.92 12.96 -13.22
CA GLU A 299 0.89 14.42 -13.01
C GLU A 299 0.12 14.77 -11.74
N ALA A 300 0.69 15.63 -10.89
CA ALA A 300 0.00 16.11 -9.70
C ALA A 300 -1.27 16.86 -10.10
N GLY A 301 -2.39 16.53 -9.46
CA GLY A 301 -3.70 17.07 -9.82
C GLY A 301 -4.44 16.25 -10.88
N SER A 302 -3.91 15.11 -11.32
CA SER A 302 -4.65 14.10 -12.09
C SER A 302 -5.46 13.18 -11.18
N ILE A 303 -6.43 12.45 -11.73
CA ILE A 303 -7.22 11.49 -10.96
C ILE A 303 -6.35 10.35 -10.36
N VAL A 304 -5.18 10.08 -10.93
CA VAL A 304 -4.22 9.06 -10.46
C VAL A 304 -3.09 9.62 -9.58
N ASN A 305 -3.09 10.92 -9.31
CA ASN A 305 -2.21 11.59 -8.37
C ASN A 305 -2.88 12.88 -7.87
N PRO A 306 -4.00 12.76 -7.13
CA PRO A 306 -4.79 13.91 -6.70
C PRO A 306 -4.04 14.73 -5.64
N VAL A 307 -4.33 16.02 -5.60
CA VAL A 307 -3.87 16.93 -4.56
C VAL A 307 -5.00 17.25 -3.58
N HIS A 308 -4.62 17.55 -2.34
CA HIS A 308 -5.52 17.99 -1.29
C HIS A 308 -6.38 19.20 -1.75
N PRO A 309 -7.68 19.27 -1.44
CA PRO A 309 -8.45 18.43 -0.51
C PRO A 309 -9.28 17.31 -1.17
N ALA A 310 -8.84 16.78 -2.32
CA ALA A 310 -9.62 15.79 -3.05
C ALA A 310 -10.10 14.60 -2.17
N PRO A 311 -11.32 14.11 -2.37
CA PRO A 311 -11.80 12.90 -1.72
C PRO A 311 -11.30 11.65 -2.46
N VAL A 312 -10.99 10.58 -1.72
CA VAL A 312 -10.39 9.34 -2.23
C VAL A 312 -11.08 8.07 -1.73
N ALA A 313 -12.19 8.12 -1.00
CA ALA A 313 -12.74 6.93 -0.35
C ALA A 313 -13.13 5.81 -1.34
N ALA A 314 -13.69 6.19 -2.49
CA ALA A 314 -14.15 5.29 -3.55
C ALA A 314 -13.07 5.03 -4.62
N ARG A 315 -11.80 5.36 -4.34
CA ARG A 315 -10.62 5.08 -5.18
C ARG A 315 -10.54 3.66 -5.75
N GLY A 316 -11.19 2.68 -5.11
CA GLY A 316 -11.23 1.30 -5.57
C GLY A 316 -11.74 1.20 -7.02
N LEU A 317 -12.74 2.01 -7.38
CA LEU A 317 -13.30 2.06 -8.73
C LEU A 317 -12.25 2.47 -9.76
N THR A 318 -11.52 3.54 -9.49
CA THR A 318 -10.43 4.02 -10.35
C THR A 318 -9.24 3.08 -10.37
N SER A 319 -8.92 2.44 -9.23
CA SER A 319 -7.81 1.47 -9.17
C SER A 319 -8.03 0.28 -10.11
N MET A 320 -9.28 -0.20 -10.24
CA MET A 320 -9.63 -1.26 -11.19
C MET A 320 -9.38 -0.80 -12.62
N ARG A 321 -9.87 0.39 -12.98
CA ARG A 321 -9.70 0.94 -14.34
C ARG A 321 -8.23 1.23 -14.68
N VAL A 322 -7.45 1.69 -13.71
CA VAL A 322 -5.99 1.87 -13.85
C VAL A 322 -5.29 0.55 -14.10
N THR A 323 -5.61 -0.50 -13.33
CA THR A 323 -5.08 -1.86 -13.54
C THR A 323 -5.43 -2.38 -14.94
N GLU A 324 -6.68 -2.21 -15.39
CA GLU A 324 -7.14 -2.60 -16.73
C GLU A 324 -6.39 -1.86 -17.83
N ALA A 325 -6.16 -0.54 -17.68
CA ALA A 325 -5.37 0.22 -18.63
C ALA A 325 -3.92 -0.27 -18.72
N ILE A 326 -3.29 -0.58 -17.57
CA ILE A 326 -1.94 -1.14 -17.54
C ILE A 326 -1.91 -2.53 -18.22
N TRP A 327 -2.87 -3.41 -17.91
CA TRP A 327 -2.94 -4.72 -18.56
C TRP A 327 -3.24 -4.62 -20.06
N GLY A 328 -4.06 -3.68 -20.50
CA GLY A 328 -4.28 -3.41 -21.92
C GLY A 328 -2.99 -3.03 -22.64
N ALA A 329 -2.14 -2.20 -22.02
CA ALA A 329 -0.82 -1.88 -22.55
C ALA A 329 0.13 -3.10 -22.51
N LEU A 330 0.13 -3.87 -21.42
CA LEU A 330 0.90 -5.11 -21.29
C LEU A 330 0.46 -6.18 -22.30
N ALA A 331 -0.81 -6.29 -22.63
CA ALA A 331 -1.34 -7.23 -23.62
C ALA A 331 -0.88 -6.90 -25.04
N ARG A 332 -0.71 -5.60 -25.35
CA ARG A 332 -0.08 -5.17 -26.62
C ARG A 332 1.41 -5.50 -26.65
N MET A 333 2.09 -5.42 -25.51
CA MET A 333 3.52 -5.71 -25.37
C MET A 333 3.84 -7.22 -25.34
N LEU A 334 3.02 -8.00 -24.64
CA LEU A 334 3.20 -9.42 -24.33
C LEU A 334 1.92 -10.23 -24.65
N PRO A 335 1.49 -10.28 -25.92
CA PRO A 335 0.18 -10.85 -26.31
C PRO A 335 0.01 -12.35 -26.02
N HIS A 336 1.09 -13.06 -25.73
CA HIS A 336 1.07 -14.49 -25.38
C HIS A 336 1.11 -14.75 -23.87
N LYS A 337 1.31 -13.72 -23.04
CA LYS A 337 1.36 -13.83 -21.57
C LYS A 337 0.18 -13.16 -20.87
N VAL A 338 -0.45 -12.18 -21.51
CA VAL A 338 -1.46 -11.32 -20.89
C VAL A 338 -2.77 -11.48 -21.64
N PHE A 339 -3.85 -11.65 -20.87
CA PHE A 339 -5.21 -11.74 -21.42
C PHE A 339 -5.65 -10.40 -22.01
N ALA A 340 -6.67 -10.42 -22.87
CA ALA A 340 -7.31 -9.20 -23.35
C ALA A 340 -8.00 -8.46 -22.19
N CYS A 341 -8.10 -7.13 -22.26
CA CYS A 341 -8.74 -6.33 -21.21
C CYS A 341 -10.11 -6.92 -20.82
N GLY A 342 -10.30 -7.19 -19.52
CA GLY A 342 -11.50 -7.83 -18.98
C GLY A 342 -12.66 -6.85 -18.79
N ALA A 343 -13.82 -7.37 -18.38
CA ALA A 343 -14.93 -6.55 -17.89
C ALA A 343 -14.81 -6.42 -16.36
N GLN A 344 -14.98 -5.19 -15.84
CA GLN A 344 -14.88 -4.77 -14.44
C GLN A 344 -15.08 -5.87 -13.37
N GLY A 345 -14.15 -5.92 -12.40
CA GLY A 345 -14.42 -6.46 -11.05
C GLY A 345 -13.94 -7.88 -10.75
N ASP A 346 -13.51 -8.66 -11.75
CA ASP A 346 -12.94 -9.98 -11.51
C ASP A 346 -11.43 -9.85 -11.22
N PHE A 347 -11.07 -9.60 -9.95
CA PHE A 347 -9.71 -9.87 -9.46
C PHE A 347 -9.47 -11.39 -9.45
N GLY A 348 -9.32 -11.99 -10.63
CA GLY A 348 -8.88 -13.37 -10.80
C GLY A 348 -7.39 -13.58 -10.55
N VAL A 349 -6.67 -12.58 -10.00
CA VAL A 349 -5.23 -12.64 -9.79
C VAL A 349 -4.94 -12.82 -8.31
N THR A 350 -4.71 -14.07 -7.92
CA THR A 350 -4.01 -14.37 -6.67
C THR A 350 -2.51 -14.33 -6.96
N ILE A 351 -1.80 -13.35 -6.43
CA ILE A 351 -0.33 -13.37 -6.41
C ILE A 351 0.05 -14.25 -5.22
N ALA A 352 0.34 -15.52 -5.50
CA ALA A 352 0.79 -16.49 -4.51
C ALA A 352 2.22 -16.20 -4.07
#